data_AF-A0A7V6R7V6-F1
#
_entry.id   AF-A0A7V6R7V6-F1
#
_cell.length_a   1.000
_cell.length_b   1.000
_cell.length_c   1.000
_cell.angle_alpha   90.00
_cell.angle_beta   90.00
_cell.angle_gamma   90.00
#
_symmetry.space_group_name_H-M   'P 1'
#
loop_
_entity.id
_entity.type
_entity.pdbx_description
1 polymer ?
#
loop_
_entity_poly.entity_id
_entity_poly.type
_entity_poly.pdbx_seq_one_letter_code
_entity_poly.pdbx_strand_id
1 'polypeptide(L)'
;MAKLEVCARCGRFSEVTGIRKLCPECYIRDDKDFEKIREYLYIHPGAQVFEVSEKLHIPIPQIKRYLREERLEIIEDDNLFLSCESCGKPIRSGILCDNCKKSNPHDFQTFYVNNTPRKLLKKVNYIPTK
;
A
#
# COMPACT_ATOMS: atom_id res chain seq x y z
N MET A 1 11.88 20.26 9.52
CA MET A 1 13.25 19.87 9.14
C MET A 1 13.12 18.81 8.06
N ALA A 2 13.65 19.06 6.86
CA ALA A 2 13.60 18.08 5.79
C ALA A 2 14.51 16.89 6.17
N LYS A 3 13.92 15.68 6.22
CA LYS A 3 14.66 14.46 6.56
C LYS A 3 15.21 13.89 5.26
N LEU A 4 16.53 13.85 5.15
CA LEU A 4 17.21 13.17 4.05
C LEU A 4 17.22 11.67 4.33
N GLU A 5 16.61 10.89 3.45
CA GLU A 5 16.62 9.42 3.52
C GLU A 5 16.83 8.83 2.11
N VAL A 6 17.06 7.52 2.06
CA VAL A 6 17.12 6.78 0.80
C VAL A 6 15.70 6.61 0.25
N CYS A 7 15.48 7.00 -1.00
CA CYS A 7 14.21 6.78 -1.67
C CYS A 7 13.93 5.28 -1.83
N ALA A 8 12.75 4.83 -1.38
CA ALA A 8 12.35 3.42 -1.45
C ALA A 8 12.19 2.88 -2.89
N ARG A 9 12.04 3.75 -3.90
CA ARG A 9 11.84 3.38 -5.30
C ARG A 9 13.12 3.41 -6.13
N CYS A 10 13.90 4.50 -6.05
CA CYS A 10 15.10 4.67 -6.89
C CYS A 10 16.43 4.49 -6.12
N GLY A 11 16.41 4.34 -4.80
CA GLY A 11 17.62 4.18 -3.99
C GLY A 11 18.49 5.43 -3.87
N ARG A 12 18.08 6.58 -4.42
CA ARG A 12 18.84 7.83 -4.30
C ARG A 12 18.65 8.45 -2.91
N PHE A 13 19.71 9.04 -2.37
CA PHE A 13 19.64 9.84 -1.15
C PHE A 13 19.06 11.21 -1.47
N SER A 14 17.91 11.55 -0.91
CA SER A 14 17.23 12.82 -1.17
C SER A 14 16.30 13.20 -0.02
N GLU A 15 15.73 14.40 -0.09
CA GLU A 15 14.57 14.72 0.73
C GLU A 15 13.43 13.79 0.30
N VAL A 16 12.89 13.04 1.26
CA VAL A 16 11.74 12.19 1.02
C VAL A 16 10.53 12.78 1.73
N THR A 17 9.36 12.66 1.12
CA THR A 17 8.12 13.23 1.65
C THR A 17 7.12 12.13 1.96
N GLY A 18 6.40 12.31 3.06
CA GLY A 18 5.30 11.45 3.46
C GLY A 18 5.72 10.05 3.91
N ILE A 19 4.73 9.15 3.99
CA ILE A 19 4.87 7.82 4.59
C ILE A 19 5.62 6.85 3.66
N ARG A 20 5.57 7.07 2.34
CA ARG A 20 6.15 6.19 1.33
C ARG A 20 7.67 6.33 1.15
N LYS A 21 8.30 7.32 1.80
CA LYS A 21 9.73 7.62 1.65
C LYS A 21 10.17 7.72 0.19
N LEU A 22 9.40 8.44 -0.62
CA LEU A 22 9.69 8.67 -2.03
C LEU A 22 10.30 10.05 -2.22
N CYS A 23 11.27 10.16 -3.13
CA CYS A 23 11.73 11.46 -3.59
C CYS A 23 10.64 12.14 -4.45
N PRO A 24 10.68 13.46 -4.64
CA PRO A 24 9.67 14.20 -5.41
C PRO A 24 9.47 13.65 -6.83
N GLU A 25 10.56 13.30 -7.52
CA GLU A 25 10.49 12.72 -8.86
C GLU A 25 9.80 11.35 -8.87
N CYS A 26 10.12 10.49 -7.90
CA CYS A 26 9.51 9.17 -7.79
C CYS A 26 8.05 9.26 -7.38
N TYR A 27 7.67 10.26 -6.59
CA TYR A 27 6.29 10.52 -6.22
C TYR A 27 5.46 10.89 -7.47
N ILE A 28 5.96 11.80 -8.31
CA ILE A 28 5.31 12.18 -9.57
C ILE A 28 5.18 10.97 -10.51
N ARG A 29 6.22 10.14 -10.62
CA ARG A 29 6.15 8.90 -11.41
C ARG A 29 5.12 7.93 -10.84
N ASP A 30 5.01 7.84 -9.52
CA ASP A 30 4.05 6.96 -8.84
C ASP A 30 2.61 7.34 -9.15
N ASP A 31 2.30 8.64 -9.14
CA ASP A 31 0.98 9.12 -9.48
C ASP A 31 0.66 8.91 -10.96
N LYS A 32 1.64 9.10 -11.85
CA LYS A 32 1.48 8.78 -13.29
C LYS A 32 1.22 7.30 -13.54
N ASP A 33 1.93 6.41 -12.84
CA ASP A 33 1.72 4.97 -12.94
C ASP A 33 0.31 4.60 -12.46
N PHE A 34 -0.14 5.20 -11.35
CA PHE A 34 -1.47 5.01 -10.82
C PHE A 34 -2.58 5.51 -11.77
N GLU A 35 -2.38 6.66 -12.39
CA GLU A 35 -3.31 7.23 -13.37
C GLU A 35 -3.48 6.30 -14.58
N LYS A 36 -2.39 5.75 -15.11
CA LYS A 36 -2.44 4.73 -16.19
C LYS A 36 -3.21 3.48 -15.79
N ILE A 37 -2.99 2.98 -14.57
CA ILE A 37 -3.74 1.81 -14.05
C ILE A 37 -5.23 2.14 -13.99
N ARG A 38 -5.58 3.32 -13.48
CA ARG A 38 -6.98 3.76 -13.40
C ARG A 38 -7.64 3.83 -14.77
N GLU A 39 -6.99 4.44 -15.76
CA GLU A 39 -7.50 4.52 -17.13
C GLU A 39 -7.68 3.13 -17.75
N TYR A 40 -6.71 2.24 -17.55
CA TYR A 40 -6.79 0.87 -18.05
C TYR A 40 -7.96 0.10 -17.43
N LEU A 41 -8.11 0.16 -16.10
CA LEU A 41 -9.20 -0.50 -15.38
C LEU A 41 -10.57 0.11 -15.67
N TYR A 42 -10.64 1.38 -16.10
CA TYR A 42 -11.88 2.01 -16.55
C TYR A 42 -12.39 1.41 -17.87
N ILE A 43 -11.47 1.10 -18.80
CA ILE A 43 -11.79 0.50 -20.10
C ILE A 43 -11.98 -1.02 -19.97
N HIS A 44 -11.18 -1.66 -19.12
CA HIS A 44 -11.15 -3.11 -18.89
C HIS A 44 -11.49 -3.44 -17.43
N PRO A 45 -12.77 -3.33 -17.03
CA PRO A 45 -13.16 -3.70 -15.68
C PRO A 45 -12.91 -5.20 -15.45
N GLY A 46 -12.27 -5.53 -14.32
CA GLY A 46 -11.94 -6.92 -13.99
C GLY A 46 -10.67 -7.47 -14.66
N ALA A 47 -9.81 -6.61 -15.22
CA ALA A 47 -8.53 -7.05 -15.76
C ALA A 47 -7.66 -7.76 -14.70
N GLN A 48 -6.96 -8.81 -15.12
CA GLN A 48 -6.07 -9.54 -14.22
C GLN A 48 -4.83 -8.72 -13.89
N VAL A 49 -4.32 -8.82 -12.66
CA VAL A 49 -3.15 -8.03 -12.23
C VAL A 49 -1.91 -8.30 -13.10
N PHE A 50 -1.75 -9.54 -13.57
CA PHE A 50 -0.66 -9.89 -14.48
C PHE A 50 -0.78 -9.16 -15.83
N GLU A 51 -1.99 -9.13 -16.40
CA GLU A 51 -2.28 -8.41 -17.65
C GLU A 51 -2.01 -6.91 -17.50
N VAL A 52 -2.47 -6.29 -16.40
CA VAL A 52 -2.20 -4.89 -16.08
C VAL A 52 -0.69 -4.63 -15.96
N SER A 53 0.05 -5.55 -15.31
CA SER A 53 1.50 -5.45 -15.17
C SER A 53 2.22 -5.50 -16.53
N GLU A 54 1.85 -6.43 -17.40
CA GLU A 54 2.45 -6.58 -18.73
C GLU A 54 2.11 -5.40 -19.64
N LYS A 55 0.84 -4.98 -19.68
CA LYS A 55 0.36 -3.91 -20.58
C LYS A 55 0.90 -2.53 -20.20
N LEU A 56 0.99 -2.24 -18.90
CA LEU A 56 1.44 -0.95 -18.42
C LEU A 56 2.94 -0.91 -18.10
N HIS A 57 3.62 -2.06 -18.17
CA HIS A 57 5.00 -2.26 -17.74
C HIS A 57 5.24 -1.81 -16.28
N ILE A 58 4.24 -2.00 -15.43
CA ILE A 58 4.29 -1.66 -14.00
C ILE A 58 4.55 -2.95 -13.22
N PRO A 59 5.54 -2.99 -12.32
CA PRO A 59 5.87 -4.21 -11.60
C PRO A 59 4.73 -4.63 -10.65
N ILE A 60 4.43 -5.94 -10.62
CA ILE A 60 3.41 -6.56 -9.74
C ILE A 60 3.51 -6.11 -8.27
N PRO A 61 4.71 -6.01 -7.65
CA PRO A 61 4.84 -5.48 -6.29
C PRO A 61 4.26 -4.08 -6.08
N GLN A 62 4.36 -3.22 -7.10
CA GLN A 62 3.81 -1.85 -7.04
C GLN A 62 2.28 -1.87 -7.11
N ILE A 63 1.69 -2.73 -7.95
CA ILE A 63 0.23 -2.92 -8.03
C ILE A 63 -0.30 -3.49 -6.71
N LYS A 64 0.38 -4.51 -6.15
CA LYS A 64 0.04 -5.08 -4.85
C LYS A 64 0.09 -4.05 -3.72
N ARG A 65 1.02 -3.10 -3.78
CA ARG A 65 1.10 -1.98 -2.84
C ARG A 65 -0.14 -1.08 -2.94
N TYR A 66 -0.57 -0.72 -4.16
CA TYR A 66 -1.77 0.11 -4.35
C TYR A 66 -3.05 -0.55 -3.82
N LEU A 67 -3.18 -1.86 -3.99
CA LEU A 67 -4.27 -2.65 -3.41
C LEU A 67 -4.26 -2.62 -1.88
N ARG A 68 -3.08 -2.76 -1.27
CA ARG A 68 -2.91 -2.66 0.20
C ARG A 68 -3.16 -1.28 0.76
N GLU A 69 -2.86 -0.25 -0.02
CA GLU A 69 -3.13 1.17 0.32
C GLU A 69 -4.59 1.57 0.10
N GLU A 70 -5.48 0.62 -0.25
CA GLU A 70 -6.90 0.89 -0.55
C GLU A 70 -7.09 1.92 -1.70
N ARG A 71 -6.08 2.09 -2.55
CA ARG A 71 -6.15 2.93 -3.77
C ARG A 71 -6.74 2.18 -4.96
N LEU A 72 -6.73 0.84 -4.91
CA LEU A 72 -7.32 -0.05 -5.91
C LEU A 72 -8.19 -1.09 -5.18
N GLU A 73 -9.19 -1.62 -5.89
CA GLU A 73 -10.05 -2.71 -5.43
C GLU A 73 -10.14 -3.80 -6.50
N ILE A 74 -10.13 -5.06 -6.08
CA ILE A 74 -10.39 -6.21 -6.94
C ILE A 74 -11.89 -6.52 -6.89
N ILE A 75 -12.51 -6.64 -8.06
CA ILE A 75 -13.96 -6.83 -8.19
C ILE A 75 -14.37 -8.29 -7.90
N GLU A 76 -13.51 -9.25 -8.26
CA GLU A 76 -13.73 -10.68 -8.02
C GLU A 76 -13.69 -11.01 -6.52
N ASP A 77 -14.47 -12.00 -6.09
CA ASP A 77 -14.54 -12.43 -4.68
C ASP A 77 -13.49 -13.48 -4.31
N ASP A 78 -13.08 -14.32 -5.27
CA ASP A 78 -12.19 -15.45 -5.05
C ASP A 78 -10.76 -15.14 -5.54
N ASN A 79 -10.18 -14.09 -4.96
CA ASN A 79 -8.88 -13.55 -5.40
C ASN A 79 -7.71 -14.28 -4.76
N LEU A 80 -6.90 -14.98 -5.55
CA LEU A 80 -5.61 -15.53 -5.11
C LEU A 80 -4.52 -14.46 -4.95
N PHE A 81 -4.78 -13.23 -5.39
CA PHE A 81 -3.77 -12.17 -5.45
C PHE A 81 -3.57 -11.42 -4.13
N LEU A 82 -4.63 -11.25 -3.34
CA LEU A 82 -4.62 -10.49 -2.10
C LEU A 82 -5.36 -11.24 -0.99
N SER A 83 -4.65 -11.52 0.10
CA SER A 83 -5.15 -12.28 1.25
C SER A 83 -4.98 -11.48 2.53
N CYS A 84 -5.94 -11.62 3.45
CA CYS A 84 -5.91 -11.06 4.79
C CYS A 84 -4.66 -11.54 5.54
N GLU A 85 -3.83 -10.64 6.06
CA GLU A 85 -2.62 -11.03 6.81
C GLU A 85 -2.92 -11.72 8.14
N SER A 86 -4.12 -11.57 8.69
CA SER A 86 -4.52 -12.20 9.95
C SER A 86 -5.14 -13.59 9.77
N CYS A 87 -6.01 -13.78 8.78
CA CYS A 87 -6.77 -15.04 8.62
C CYS A 87 -6.60 -15.73 7.26
N GLY A 88 -5.84 -15.16 6.34
CA GLY A 88 -5.56 -15.73 5.02
C GLY A 88 -6.72 -15.70 4.01
N LYS A 89 -7.92 -15.24 4.39
CA LYS A 89 -9.06 -15.12 3.47
C LYS A 89 -8.77 -14.15 2.34
N PRO A 90 -9.29 -14.40 1.11
CA PRO A 90 -9.17 -13.45 0.01
C PRO A 90 -9.83 -12.12 0.40
N ILE A 91 -9.19 -11.01 0.02
CA ILE A 91 -9.69 -9.65 0.25
C ILE A 91 -9.64 -8.85 -1.05
N ARG A 92 -10.59 -7.94 -1.21
CA ARG A 92 -10.70 -7.08 -2.39
C ARG A 92 -9.73 -5.90 -2.34
N SER A 93 -9.48 -5.37 -1.15
CA SER A 93 -8.55 -4.25 -0.91
C SER A 93 -8.10 -4.23 0.56
N GLY A 94 -7.00 -3.52 0.82
CA GLY A 94 -6.44 -3.35 2.15
C GLY A 94 -5.52 -4.51 2.58
N ILE A 95 -5.33 -4.61 3.89
CA ILE A 95 -4.40 -5.59 4.51
C ILE A 95 -5.18 -6.70 5.24
N LEU A 96 -6.37 -6.36 5.74
CA LEU A 96 -7.17 -7.23 6.60
C LEU A 96 -8.63 -7.21 6.14
N CYS A 97 -9.31 -8.35 6.24
CA CYS A 97 -10.72 -8.46 5.90
C CYS A 97 -11.59 -7.75 6.95
N ASP A 98 -12.86 -7.45 6.59
CA ASP A 98 -13.79 -6.74 7.47
C ASP A 98 -13.99 -7.42 8.83
N ASN A 99 -13.94 -8.75 8.86
CA ASN A 99 -14.06 -9.51 10.10
C ASN A 99 -12.83 -9.33 11.01
N CYS A 100 -11.62 -9.35 10.44
CA CYS A 100 -10.37 -9.10 11.18
C CYS A 100 -10.25 -7.62 11.58
N LYS A 101 -10.72 -6.69 10.74
CA LYS A 101 -10.87 -5.25 11.05
C LYS A 101 -11.70 -5.04 12.31
N LYS A 102 -12.85 -5.72 12.40
CA LYS A 102 -13.77 -5.64 13.55
C LYS A 102 -13.26 -6.34 14.81
N SER A 103 -12.55 -7.47 14.67
CA SER A 103 -12.06 -8.24 15.82
C SER A 103 -10.85 -7.63 16.51
N ASN A 104 -10.02 -6.86 15.78
CA ASN A 104 -8.79 -6.27 16.32
C ASN A 104 -8.69 -4.78 15.93
N PRO A 105 -9.55 -3.89 16.49
CA PRO A 105 -9.48 -2.45 16.21
C PRO A 105 -8.18 -1.81 16.72
N HIS A 106 -7.46 -2.48 17.62
CA HIS A 106 -6.29 -1.92 18.33
C HIS A 106 -4.94 -2.15 17.63
N ASP A 107 -4.88 -2.94 16.56
CA ASP A 107 -3.62 -3.33 15.87
C ASP A 107 -3.51 -2.79 14.42
N PHE A 108 -4.45 -1.95 13.98
CA PHE A 108 -4.35 -1.23 12.70
C PHE A 108 -3.51 0.03 12.84
N GLN A 109 -2.28 -0.11 13.35
CA GLN A 109 -1.24 0.85 12.99
C GLN A 109 -0.79 0.47 11.59
N THR A 110 -1.20 1.29 10.62
CA THR A 110 -0.70 1.34 9.24
C THR A 110 0.64 0.63 9.07
N PHE A 111 0.61 -0.57 8.50
CA PHE A 111 1.80 -1.37 8.17
C PHE A 111 2.57 -0.73 7.00
N TYR A 112 3.20 0.41 7.26
CA TYR A 112 4.34 0.93 6.51
C TYR A 112 5.30 1.62 7.49
N VAL A 113 5.80 0.86 8.46
CA VAL A 113 7.00 1.27 9.21
C VAL A 113 7.96 0.09 9.24
N ASN A 114 8.93 0.18 8.33
CA ASN A 114 10.32 -0.26 8.44
C ASN A 114 10.59 -1.51 9.28
N ASN A 115 11.13 -2.51 8.59
CA ASN A 115 12.00 -3.53 9.18
C ASN A 115 13.12 -2.85 9.99
N THR A 116 12.93 -2.75 11.31
CA THR A 116 13.99 -2.56 12.30
C THR A 116 13.58 -3.33 13.56
N PRO A 117 14.48 -4.12 14.16
CA PRO A 117 14.13 -5.05 15.23
C PRO A 117 13.64 -4.28 16.46
N ARG A 118 12.48 -4.69 16.98
CA ARG A 118 11.85 -4.16 18.19
C ARG A 118 12.80 -4.30 19.39
N LYS A 119 13.31 -3.18 19.92
CA LYS A 119 13.59 -3.08 21.36
C LYS A 119 12.34 -2.56 22.03
N LEU A 120 11.75 -3.45 22.83
CA LEU A 120 10.69 -3.19 23.81
C LEU A 120 11.06 -1.97 24.66
N LEU A 121 10.08 -1.12 24.98
CA LEU A 121 9.78 -0.61 26.33
C LEU A 121 8.50 0.26 26.28
N LYS A 122 7.78 0.26 27.40
CA LYS A 122 6.31 0.38 27.54
C LYS A 122 5.75 1.84 27.57
N LYS A 123 4.44 1.93 27.28
CA LYS A 123 3.37 2.92 27.65
C LYS A 123 3.58 4.42 27.34
N VAL A 124 2.64 5.04 26.58
CA VAL A 124 2.05 6.39 26.87
C VAL A 124 0.68 6.59 26.16
N ASN A 125 -0.17 7.48 26.70
CA ASN A 125 -1.48 7.95 26.20
C ASN A 125 -1.45 9.47 25.84
N TYR A 126 -2.30 9.95 24.91
CA TYR A 126 -3.37 10.97 25.09
C TYR A 126 -4.10 11.30 23.76
N ILE A 127 -5.35 11.76 23.90
CA ILE A 127 -6.44 12.02 22.94
C ILE A 127 -6.50 13.53 22.60
N PRO A 128 -6.73 14.01 21.36
CA PRO A 128 -7.10 15.42 21.18
C PRO A 128 -8.57 15.64 20.80
N THR A 129 -9.05 16.72 21.37
CA THR A 129 -10.39 17.32 21.46
C THR A 129 -10.99 17.86 20.15
N LYS A 130 -12.32 17.68 20.07
CA LYS A 130 -13.37 18.49 19.41
C LYS A 130 -13.39 18.56 17.88
#